data_AF-A0A6N7GBE1-F1
#
_entry.id   AF-A0A6N7GBE1-F1
#
_cell.length_a   1.000
_cell.length_b   1.000
_cell.length_c   1.000
_cell.angle_alpha   90.00
_cell.angle_beta   90.00
_cell.angle_gamma   90.00
#
_symmetry.space_group_name_H-M   'P 1'
#
loop_
_entity.id
_entity.type
_entity.pdbx_description
1 polymer ?
#
loop_
_entity_poly.entity_id
_entity_poly.type
_entity_poly.pdbx_seq_one_letter_code
_entity_poly.pdbx_strand_id
1 'polypeptide(L)'
;MEPTVLLPALVLFTLVTVEFGGWSLLGLLGRRDTLSSFQEQFFRAGHAHAGVLLVLTLVSFVLMGRTEFTEPTQWLLGIGLLVGVLMQSGGFFLHMLRGREGGGSAGTLVTRVGAVVIAVVLVTLGIGLLAAG
;
A
#
# COMPACT_ATOMS: atom_id res chain seq x y z
N MET A 1 -18.15 -14.31 -4.91
CA MET A 1 -18.13 -13.33 -3.81
C MET A 1 -17.82 -12.00 -4.43
N GLU A 2 -18.61 -10.97 -4.16
CA GLU A 2 -18.38 -9.63 -4.70
C GLU A 2 -16.98 -9.10 -4.35
N PRO A 3 -16.27 -8.45 -5.29
CA PRO A 3 -14.93 -7.89 -5.05
C PRO A 3 -14.94 -6.86 -3.90
N THR A 4 -16.02 -6.08 -3.82
CA THR A 4 -16.28 -5.06 -2.81
C THR A 4 -16.57 -5.62 -1.42
N VAL A 5 -16.61 -6.94 -1.25
CA VAL A 5 -16.69 -7.61 0.06
C VAL A 5 -15.39 -8.33 0.37
N LEU A 6 -14.92 -9.17 -0.55
CA LEU A 6 -13.74 -10.00 -0.31
C LEU A 6 -12.46 -9.17 -0.15
N LEU A 7 -12.22 -8.23 -1.08
CA LEU A 7 -10.97 -7.47 -1.08
C LEU A 7 -10.88 -6.51 0.12
N PRO A 8 -11.93 -5.77 0.53
CA PRO A 8 -11.92 -5.04 1.80
C PRO A 8 -11.63 -5.91 3.02
N ALA A 9 -12.21 -7.12 3.10
CA ALA A 9 -11.92 -8.03 4.21
C ALA A 9 -10.43 -8.41 4.25
N LEU A 10 -9.82 -8.70 3.10
CA LEU A 10 -8.39 -8.94 2.99
C LEU A 10 -7.56 -7.72 3.37
N VAL A 11 -8.00 -6.51 2.99
CA VAL A 11 -7.34 -5.25 3.38
C VAL A 11 -7.38 -5.07 4.90
N LEU A 12 -8.51 -5.37 5.57
CA LEU A 12 -8.62 -5.32 7.02
C LEU A 12 -7.66 -6.30 7.71
N PHE A 13 -7.57 -7.55 7.23
CA PHE A 13 -6.59 -8.50 7.76
C PHE A 13 -5.14 -8.07 7.49
N THR A 14 -4.88 -7.46 6.33
CA THR A 14 -3.56 -6.90 6.00
C THR A 14 -3.23 -5.74 6.96
N LEU A 15 -4.20 -4.91 7.34
CA LEU A 15 -4.00 -3.82 8.29
C LEU A 15 -3.54 -4.32 9.67
N VAL A 16 -4.06 -5.46 10.13
CA VAL A 16 -3.57 -6.12 11.37
C VAL A 16 -2.07 -6.46 11.26
N THR A 17 -1.60 -6.89 10.08
CA THR A 17 -0.15 -7.13 9.88
C THR A 17 0.67 -5.84 9.92
N VAL A 18 0.08 -4.71 9.50
CA VAL A 18 0.71 -3.40 9.61
C VAL A 18 0.85 -3.01 11.08
N GLU A 19 -0.17 -3.21 11.92
CA GLU A 19 -0.09 -2.97 13.37
C GLU A 19 1.05 -3.74 14.02
N PHE A 20 1.24 -5.01 13.63
CA PHE A 20 2.38 -5.82 14.08
C PHE A 20 3.73 -5.20 13.66
N GLY A 21 3.81 -4.61 12.47
CA GLY A 21 4.98 -3.84 12.03
C GLY A 21 5.28 -2.64 12.92
N GLY A 22 4.25 -1.91 13.35
CA GLY A 22 4.38 -0.78 14.29
C GLY A 22 4.86 -1.24 15.67
N TRP A 23 4.29 -2.32 16.18
CA TRP A 23 4.74 -2.96 17.43
C TRP A 23 6.20 -3.41 17.36
N SER A 24 6.60 -4.02 16.24
CA SER A 24 7.99 -4.44 16.00
C SER A 24 8.95 -3.26 16.01
N LEU A 25 8.59 -2.12 15.40
CA LEU A 25 9.40 -0.90 15.42
C LEU A 25 9.57 -0.36 16.84
N LEU A 26 8.50 -0.31 17.64
CA LEU A 26 8.58 0.11 19.04
C LEU A 26 9.58 -0.76 19.83
N GLY A 27 9.57 -2.07 19.61
CA GLY A 27 10.51 -3.00 20.23
C GLY A 27 11.97 -2.77 19.79
N LEU A 28 12.19 -2.43 18.51
CA LEU A 28 13.52 -2.13 17.97
C LEU A 28 14.06 -0.80 18.49
N LEU A 29 13.24 0.25 18.49
CA LEU A 29 13.62 1.57 19.01
C LEU A 29 13.97 1.55 20.51
N GLY A 30 13.35 0.65 21.28
CA GLY A 30 13.69 0.42 22.69
C GLY A 30 15.06 -0.25 22.91
N ARG A 31 15.66 -0.82 21.86
CA ARG A 31 16.97 -1.49 21.91
C ARG A 31 18.00 -0.64 21.17
N ARG A 32 18.90 0.02 21.91
CA ARG A 32 20.03 0.78 21.34
C ARG A 32 20.79 -0.10 20.34
N ASP A 33 21.22 0.51 19.23
CA ASP A 33 22.10 -0.06 18.19
C ASP A 33 21.53 -1.17 17.29
N THR A 34 20.20 -1.35 17.23
CA THR A 34 19.59 -2.40 16.38
C THR A 34 19.33 -1.99 14.91
N LEU A 35 19.10 -0.70 14.64
CA LEU A 35 18.86 -0.18 13.29
C LEU A 35 19.77 1.01 13.01
N SER A 36 20.31 1.09 11.79
CA SER A 36 20.95 2.31 11.31
C SER A 36 19.90 3.40 11.02
N SER A 37 20.32 4.66 10.96
CA SER A 37 19.46 5.79 10.57
C SER A 37 18.81 5.57 9.20
N PHE A 38 19.53 4.97 8.25
CA PHE A 38 19.01 4.55 6.95
C PHE A 38 17.87 3.54 7.10
N GLN A 39 18.08 2.49 7.90
CA GLN A 39 17.07 1.45 8.08
C GLN A 39 15.82 1.97 8.78
N GLU A 40 15.98 2.79 9.82
CA GLU A 40 14.86 3.40 10.54
C GLU A 40 14.00 4.27 9.62
N GLN A 41 14.63 5.11 8.78
CA GLN A 41 13.91 5.97 7.83
C GLN A 41 13.07 5.16 6.84
N PHE A 42 13.65 4.12 6.24
CA PHE A 42 12.93 3.28 5.27
C PHE A 42 11.87 2.40 5.95
N PHE A 43 12.11 1.94 7.18
CA PHE A 43 11.08 1.23 7.95
C PHE A 43 9.89 2.15 8.21
N ARG A 44 10.13 3.36 8.73
CA ARG A 44 9.07 4.34 9.01
C ARG A 44 8.31 4.73 7.74
N ALA A 45 9.01 4.94 6.63
CA ALA A 45 8.38 5.25 5.35
C ALA A 45 7.51 4.09 4.84
N GLY A 46 8.01 2.85 4.89
CA GLY A 46 7.26 1.67 4.51
C GLY A 46 6.01 1.47 5.36
N HIS A 47 6.15 1.53 6.69
CA HIS A 47 5.03 1.36 7.62
C HIS A 47 3.97 2.46 7.49
N ALA A 48 4.38 3.73 7.40
CA ALA A 48 3.46 4.85 7.23
C ALA A 48 2.66 4.75 5.92
N HIS A 49 3.31 4.43 4.80
CA HIS A 49 2.62 4.25 3.52
C HIS A 49 1.68 3.04 3.54
N ALA A 50 2.03 1.94 4.22
CA ALA A 50 1.15 0.77 4.32
C ALA A 50 -0.20 1.14 4.95
N GLY A 51 -0.16 1.77 6.12
CA GLY A 51 -1.38 2.12 6.86
C GLY A 51 -2.29 3.06 6.07
N VAL A 52 -1.75 4.21 5.63
CA VAL A 52 -2.56 5.23 4.95
C VAL A 52 -3.13 4.72 3.62
N LEU A 53 -2.36 3.93 2.86
CA LEU A 53 -2.82 3.44 1.56
C LEU A 53 -3.80 2.28 1.67
N LEU A 54 -3.70 1.42 2.69
CA LEU A 54 -4.73 0.41 2.97
C LEU A 54 -6.05 1.08 3.36
N VAL A 55 -6.01 2.13 4.19
CA VAL A 55 -7.21 2.94 4.50
C VAL A 55 -7.77 3.59 3.24
N LEU A 56 -6.93 4.18 2.39
CA LEU A 56 -7.35 4.72 1.09
C LEU A 56 -7.97 3.63 0.20
N THR A 57 -7.45 2.41 0.25
CA THR A 57 -8.00 1.26 -0.50
C THR A 57 -9.40 0.90 -0.01
N LEU A 58 -9.64 0.88 1.31
CA LEU A 58 -11.00 0.70 1.86
C LEU A 58 -11.95 1.80 1.40
N VAL A 59 -11.51 3.06 1.45
CA VAL A 59 -12.30 4.20 0.96
C VAL A 59 -12.59 4.05 -0.54
N SER A 60 -11.61 3.59 -1.32
CA SER A 60 -11.76 3.39 -2.76
C SER A 60 -12.82 2.34 -3.09
N PHE A 61 -12.99 1.29 -2.27
CA PHE A 61 -14.09 0.33 -2.44
C PHE A 61 -15.47 0.95 -2.18
N VAL A 62 -15.58 1.83 -1.18
CA VAL A 62 -16.83 2.59 -0.95
C VAL A 62 -17.15 3.50 -2.14
N LEU A 63 -16.13 4.15 -2.70
CA LEU A 63 -16.26 5.02 -3.87
C LEU A 63 -16.58 4.24 -5.15
N MET A 64 -16.01 3.05 -5.36
CA MET A 64 -16.35 2.20 -6.50
C MET A 64 -17.83 1.86 -6.55
N GLY A 65 -18.48 1.68 -5.40
CA GLY A 65 -19.94 1.48 -5.32
C GLY A 65 -20.78 2.68 -5.78
N ARG A 66 -20.16 3.83 -6.05
CA ARG A 66 -20.79 5.05 -6.61
C ARG A 66 -20.45 5.26 -8.08
N THR A 67 -19.86 4.28 -8.73
CA THR A 67 -19.52 4.31 -10.17
C THR A 67 -20.36 3.29 -10.93
N GLU A 68 -20.39 3.41 -12.25
CA GLU A 68 -21.01 2.41 -13.13
C GLU A 68 -20.04 1.28 -13.53
N PHE A 69 -18.97 1.06 -12.76
CA PHE A 69 -17.99 0.01 -13.06
C PHE A 69 -18.60 -1.38 -12.96
N THR A 70 -18.39 -2.18 -14.01
CA THR A 70 -18.71 -3.61 -14.02
C THR A 70 -17.89 -4.37 -12.97
N GLU A 71 -18.40 -5.52 -12.51
CA GLU A 71 -17.71 -6.38 -11.54
C GLU A 71 -16.26 -6.73 -11.95
N PRO A 72 -15.95 -7.10 -13.21
CA PRO A 72 -14.55 -7.34 -13.63
C PRO A 72 -13.66 -6.11 -13.48
N THR A 73 -14.18 -4.91 -13.76
CA THR A 73 -13.45 -3.66 -13.57
C THR A 73 -13.17 -3.41 -12.09
N GLN A 74 -14.15 -3.65 -11.21
CA GLN A 74 -13.98 -3.52 -9.77
C GLN A 74 -12.92 -4.49 -9.22
N TRP A 75 -12.88 -5.73 -9.73
CA TRP A 75 -11.82 -6.69 -9.44
C TRP A 75 -10.44 -6.17 -9.86
N LEU A 76 -10.32 -5.72 -11.11
CA LEU A 76 -9.05 -5.22 -11.65
C LEU A 76 -8.52 -4.03 -10.84
N LEU A 77 -9.38 -3.05 -10.55
CA LEU A 77 -9.00 -1.86 -9.78
C LEU A 77 -8.70 -2.23 -8.32
N GLY A 78 -9.51 -3.08 -7.70
CA GLY A 78 -9.32 -3.53 -6.32
C GLY A 78 -8.02 -4.31 -6.12
N ILE A 79 -7.73 -5.26 -7.01
CA ILE A 79 -6.44 -5.99 -7.01
C ILE A 79 -5.30 -5.04 -7.29
N GLY A 80 -5.46 -4.13 -8.26
CA GLY A 80 -4.46 -3.12 -8.60
C GLY A 80 -4.09 -2.24 -7.41
N LEU A 81 -5.07 -1.77 -6.63
CA LEU A 81 -4.83 -1.05 -5.38
C LEU A 81 -4.04 -1.90 -4.39
N LEU A 82 -4.54 -3.09 -4.06
CA LEU A 82 -3.91 -3.93 -3.04
C LEU A 82 -2.46 -4.28 -3.43
N VAL A 83 -2.23 -4.71 -4.67
CA VAL A 83 -0.90 -5.00 -5.20
C VAL A 83 -0.03 -3.73 -5.20
N GLY A 84 -0.56 -2.60 -5.64
CA GLY A 84 0.13 -1.32 -5.64
C GLY A 84 0.58 -0.88 -4.24
N VAL A 85 -0.27 -1.04 -3.22
CA VAL A 85 0.05 -0.75 -1.82
C VAL A 85 1.17 -1.65 -1.31
N LEU A 86 1.05 -2.96 -1.54
CA LEU A 86 2.07 -3.93 -1.15
C LEU A 86 3.40 -3.69 -1.86
N MET A 87 3.38 -3.30 -3.13
CA MET A 87 4.58 -2.91 -3.88
C MET A 87 5.18 -1.61 -3.33
N GLN A 88 4.38 -0.57 -3.14
CA GLN A 88 4.89 0.73 -2.69
C GLN A 88 5.55 0.61 -1.31
N SER A 89 4.81 0.06 -0.34
CA SER A 89 5.30 -0.14 1.02
C SER A 89 6.37 -1.23 1.11
N GLY A 90 6.13 -2.40 0.51
CA GLY A 90 7.05 -3.52 0.49
C GLY A 90 8.38 -3.19 -0.18
N GLY A 91 8.38 -2.34 -1.20
CA GLY A 91 9.60 -1.86 -1.85
C GLY A 91 10.50 -1.04 -0.91
N PHE A 92 9.93 -0.27 0.03
CA PHE A 92 10.70 0.44 1.05
C PHE A 92 11.38 -0.54 2.00
N PHE A 93 10.67 -1.57 2.48
CA PHE A 93 11.25 -2.63 3.30
C PHE A 93 12.29 -3.44 2.54
N LEU A 94 12.07 -3.73 1.26
CA LEU A 94 13.04 -4.43 0.43
C LEU A 94 14.32 -3.57 0.24
N HIS A 95 14.18 -2.26 0.06
CA HIS A 95 15.32 -1.36 -0.02
C HIS A 95 16.06 -1.24 1.32
N MET A 96 15.34 -1.23 2.44
CA MET A 96 15.95 -1.29 3.77
C MET A 96 16.81 -2.56 3.95
N LEU A 97 16.31 -3.71 3.52
CA LEU A 97 16.96 -5.01 3.75
C LEU A 97 18.12 -5.31 2.78
N ARG A 98 18.02 -4.85 1.53
CA ARG A 98 18.96 -5.22 0.45
C ARG A 98 19.57 -4.04 -0.30
N GLY A 99 19.11 -2.82 -0.01
CA GLY A 99 19.60 -1.60 -0.62
C GLY A 99 20.80 -1.02 0.10
N ARG A 100 21.17 0.20 -0.30
CA ARG A 100 22.27 0.97 0.25
C ARG A 100 21.86 2.43 0.34
N GLU A 101 22.34 3.10 1.37
CA GLU A 101 22.10 4.53 1.57
C GLU A 101 22.56 5.34 0.35
N GLY A 102 21.75 6.31 -0.07
CA GLY A 102 22.01 7.17 -1.23
C GLY A 102 21.97 6.47 -2.60
N GLY A 103 21.71 5.15 -2.66
CA GLY A 103 21.68 4.39 -3.91
C GLY A 103 20.28 3.93 -4.34
N GLY A 104 20.14 3.57 -5.61
CA GLY A 104 18.97 2.82 -6.08
C GLY A 104 19.08 1.32 -5.76
N SER A 105 17.94 0.65 -5.64
CA SER A 105 17.85 -0.82 -5.63
C SER A 105 16.53 -1.32 -6.26
N ALA A 106 16.39 -2.64 -6.40
CA ALA A 106 15.13 -3.26 -6.79
C ALA A 106 13.96 -2.80 -5.89
N GLY A 107 14.20 -2.59 -4.59
CA GLY A 107 13.20 -2.06 -3.66
C GLY A 107 12.69 -0.67 -4.06
N THR A 108 13.59 0.26 -4.40
CA THR A 108 13.17 1.59 -4.87
C THR A 108 12.42 1.55 -6.19
N LEU A 109 12.76 0.62 -7.08
CA LEU A 109 12.03 0.43 -8.33
C LEU A 109 10.62 -0.10 -8.04
N VAL A 110 10.50 -1.15 -7.23
CA VAL A 110 9.21 -1.73 -6.81
C VAL A 110 8.34 -0.68 -6.12
N THR A 111 8.92 0.16 -5.26
CA THR A 111 8.20 1.27 -4.63
C THR A 111 7.61 2.23 -5.67
N ARG A 112 8.41 2.66 -6.64
CA ARG A 112 7.97 3.60 -7.69
C ARG A 112 6.91 3.00 -8.60
N VAL A 113 7.07 1.73 -8.98
CA VAL A 113 6.08 1.02 -9.79
C VAL A 113 4.77 0.88 -9.02
N GLY A 114 4.82 0.52 -7.73
CA GLY A 114 3.64 0.48 -6.87
C GLY A 114 2.91 1.82 -6.81
N ALA A 115 3.66 2.93 -6.68
CA ALA A 115 3.10 4.28 -6.71
C ALA A 115 2.35 4.59 -8.02
N VAL A 116 2.94 4.22 -9.16
CA VAL A 116 2.32 4.41 -10.47
C VAL A 116 1.05 3.57 -10.61
N VAL A 117 1.07 2.31 -10.16
CA VAL A 117 -0.12 1.44 -10.17
C VAL A 117 -1.26 2.05 -9.35
N ILE A 118 -0.96 2.50 -8.12
CA ILE A 118 -1.95 3.19 -7.27
C ILE A 118 -2.50 4.42 -7.99
N ALA A 119 -1.62 5.27 -8.54
CA ALA A 119 -2.03 6.49 -9.23
C ALA A 119 -2.97 6.20 -10.41
N VAL A 120 -2.65 5.20 -11.24
CA VAL A 120 -3.49 4.79 -12.37
C VAL A 120 -4.88 4.35 -11.90
N VAL A 121 -4.95 3.54 -10.84
CA VAL A 121 -6.24 3.10 -10.30
C VAL A 121 -7.05 4.27 -9.72
N LEU A 122 -6.42 5.15 -8.94
CA LEU A 122 -7.11 6.31 -8.34
C LEU A 122 -7.62 7.28 -9.41
N VAL A 123 -6.83 7.54 -10.46
CA VAL A 123 -7.26 8.36 -11.60
C VAL A 123 -8.44 7.71 -12.31
N THR A 124 -8.38 6.39 -12.55
CA THR A 124 -9.47 5.65 -13.18
C THR A 124 -10.74 5.74 -12.34
N LEU A 125 -10.64 5.55 -11.02
CA LEU A 125 -11.75 5.69 -10.09
C LEU A 125 -12.33 7.11 -10.09
N GLY A 126 -11.47 8.13 -10.10
CA GLY A 126 -11.90 9.53 -10.21
C GLY A 126 -12.69 9.80 -11.49
N ILE A 127 -12.23 9.28 -12.64
CA ILE A 127 -12.95 9.38 -13.91
C ILE A 127 -14.30 8.66 -13.85
N GLY A 128 -14.34 7.46 -13.25
CA GLY A 128 -15.58 6.70 -13.08
C GLY A 128 -16.61 7.43 -12.22
N LEU A 129 -16.17 8.12 -11.17
CA LEU A 129 -17.05 8.95 -10.33
C LEU A 129 -17.60 10.15 -11.10
N LEU A 130 -16.78 10.81 -11.91
CA LEU A 130 -17.22 11.93 -12.75
C LEU A 130 -18.19 11.50 -13.86
N ALA A 131 -18.08 10.27 -14.35
CA ALA A 131 -18.96 9.74 -15.38
C ALA A 131 -20.33 9.30 -14.84
N ALA A 132 -20.43 8.96 -13.55
CA ALA A 132 -21.65 8.50 -12.90
C ALA A 132 -22.50 9.63 -12.27
N GLY A 133 -21.96 10.84 -12.19
CA GLY A 133 -22.65 12.04 -11.69
C GLY A 133 -23.16 12.92 -12.82
#